data_AF-A0A4U0SPA3-F1
#
_entry.id   AF-A0A4U0SPA3-F1
#
_cell.length_a   1.000
_cell.length_b   1.000
_cell.length_c   1.000
_cell.angle_alpha   90.00
_cell.angle_beta   90.00
_cell.angle_gamma   90.00
#
_symmetry.space_group_name_H-M   'P 1'
#
loop_
_entity.id
_entity.type
_entity.pdbx_description
1 polymer ?
#
loop_
_entity_poly.entity_id
_entity_poly.type
_entity_poly.pdbx_seq_one_letter_code
_entity_poly.pdbx_strand_id
1 'polypeptide(L)'
;MASAPVRDGRSRVVVMGPGSLRENLNSRCGRSFTSSRLLPRTAGVSHANLRPWGGTGYTPKRVIASWTGRGLGTYRVAMRIITRLRHLLRRPFEGAGRSTAFIVTGILIQLVELLVLSLPWIFFVPVELWAINLAVLLPLATLVVAAPALTQAQRSRFRARLDVDIPELTGTQPQRGLSGIIARVRSRAGRRQLRYHLAAGPLLALGGCVALLLWVGAAVTTSVYVWVCALPLDWRLSHVGYSTWAGYVTAGGIAMLCAASWLSGALARLDTRAAMALLGPSKEEQLARRVEDLTVSRAGAGQWLGWHLVRHLGGGRNQDRAPRGGGRHLPDRQHHQGLRRHCGAATCRRAPGGPEHSHPALPARLAPCRIRADHGVPAAEPHQRPAQ
;
A
#
# COMPACT_ATOMS: atom_id res chain seq x y z
N MET A 1 20.20 -18.78 53.84
CA MET A 1 19.43 -17.72 53.15
C MET A 1 20.16 -17.41 51.85
N ALA A 2 19.59 -17.84 50.73
CA ALA A 2 20.26 -17.92 49.43
C ALA A 2 20.19 -16.57 48.68
N SER A 3 21.35 -16.12 48.22
CA SER A 3 21.54 -14.91 47.41
C SER A 3 21.19 -15.19 45.95
N ALA A 4 20.31 -14.37 45.36
CA ALA A 4 19.96 -14.42 43.94
C ALA A 4 20.98 -13.60 43.10
N PRO A 5 21.36 -14.05 41.88
CA PRO A 5 22.32 -13.34 41.05
C PRO A 5 21.67 -12.26 40.18
N VAL A 6 22.29 -11.10 40.16
CA VAL A 6 22.00 -9.97 39.26
C VAL A 6 22.39 -10.35 37.83
N ARG A 7 21.42 -10.28 36.91
CA ARG A 7 21.58 -10.62 35.49
C ARG A 7 21.87 -9.34 34.69
N ASP A 8 23.12 -9.18 34.26
CA ASP A 8 23.59 -8.05 33.44
C ASP A 8 23.11 -8.21 31.98
N GLY A 9 22.16 -7.38 31.58
CA GLY A 9 21.50 -7.39 30.27
C GLY A 9 22.21 -6.49 29.25
N ARG A 10 23.37 -6.92 28.74
CA ARG A 10 24.09 -6.21 27.67
C ARG A 10 23.51 -6.58 26.29
N SER A 11 22.54 -5.78 25.84
CA SER A 11 21.99 -5.87 24.48
C SER A 11 23.04 -5.50 23.42
N ARG A 12 23.44 -6.48 22.60
CA ARG A 12 24.25 -6.27 21.39
C ARG A 12 23.44 -5.47 20.36
N VAL A 13 23.85 -4.23 20.11
CA VAL A 13 23.43 -3.45 18.94
C VAL A 13 24.22 -3.96 17.74
N VAL A 14 23.55 -4.70 16.85
CA VAL A 14 24.10 -5.08 15.55
C VAL A 14 23.99 -3.86 14.64
N VAL A 15 25.12 -3.19 14.41
CA VAL A 15 25.26 -2.13 13.42
C VAL A 15 25.39 -2.78 12.04
N MET A 16 24.33 -2.77 11.23
CA MET A 16 24.43 -3.06 9.80
C MET A 16 25.13 -1.90 9.09
N GLY A 17 26.30 -2.18 8.50
CA GLY A 17 27.04 -1.23 7.67
C GLY A 17 26.39 -0.98 6.29
N PRO A 18 26.76 0.12 5.61
CA PRO A 18 26.15 0.53 4.36
C PRO A 18 26.67 -0.30 3.18
N GLY A 19 25.90 -1.30 2.76
CA GLY A 19 26.13 -2.03 1.52
C GLY A 19 25.52 -1.33 0.31
N SER A 20 26.38 -0.74 -0.53
CA SER A 20 26.32 -0.82 -2.00
C SER A 20 24.92 -0.82 -2.66
N LEU A 21 24.37 0.38 -2.88
CA LEU A 21 23.31 0.61 -3.88
C LEU A 21 23.96 1.11 -5.18
N ARG A 22 24.24 0.18 -6.09
CA ARG A 22 24.56 0.44 -7.50
C ARG A 22 23.54 -0.34 -8.34
N GLU A 23 23.07 0.32 -9.41
CA GLU A 23 22.28 -0.22 -10.52
C GLU A 23 20.79 -0.56 -10.26
N ASN A 24 19.90 0.41 -10.52
CA ASN A 24 18.90 0.22 -11.59
C ASN A 24 18.18 1.54 -11.95
N LEU A 25 18.65 2.16 -13.02
CA LEU A 25 17.90 3.13 -13.81
C LEU A 25 17.90 2.61 -15.25
N ASN A 26 16.85 1.90 -15.67
CA ASN A 26 16.27 2.16 -16.98
C ASN A 26 14.89 1.52 -17.24
N SER A 27 14.14 2.27 -18.06
CA SER A 27 13.01 1.88 -18.92
C SER A 27 11.56 1.94 -18.38
N ARG A 28 10.91 3.05 -18.70
CA ARG A 28 9.50 3.09 -19.14
C ARG A 28 9.45 2.74 -20.62
N CYS A 29 8.67 1.73 -21.03
CA CYS A 29 7.68 1.81 -22.12
C CYS A 29 7.00 0.45 -22.39
N GLY A 30 5.67 0.42 -22.36
CA GLY A 30 4.83 -0.31 -23.31
C GLY A 30 4.84 -1.85 -23.39
N ARG A 31 3.63 -2.41 -23.21
CA ARG A 31 3.09 -3.66 -23.80
C ARG A 31 3.43 -5.02 -23.17
N SER A 32 2.38 -5.85 -23.19
CA SER A 32 2.32 -7.32 -23.16
C SER A 32 2.91 -8.03 -21.94
N PHE A 33 2.02 -8.35 -21.00
CA PHE A 33 2.26 -9.32 -19.94
C PHE A 33 2.17 -10.75 -20.52
N THR A 34 3.25 -11.24 -21.14
CA THR A 34 3.45 -12.68 -21.34
C THR A 34 4.42 -13.16 -20.28
N SER A 35 3.86 -13.71 -19.20
CA SER A 35 4.62 -14.34 -18.13
C SER A 35 5.08 -15.73 -18.60
N SER A 36 6.26 -15.79 -19.23
CA SER A 36 6.98 -17.03 -19.47
C SER A 36 7.55 -17.51 -18.12
N ARG A 37 6.76 -18.29 -17.38
CA ARG A 37 7.27 -19.04 -16.22
C ARG A 37 8.17 -20.16 -16.73
N LEU A 38 9.45 -20.06 -16.37
CA LEU A 38 10.38 -21.17 -16.29
C LEU A 38 9.78 -22.25 -15.39
N LEU A 39 9.33 -23.35 -15.99
CA LEU A 39 8.94 -24.56 -15.27
C LEU A 39 10.22 -25.33 -14.87
N PRO A 40 10.30 -25.83 -13.63
CA PRO A 40 11.37 -26.74 -13.24
C PRO A 40 11.21 -28.07 -13.97
N ARG A 41 12.33 -28.51 -14.52
CA ARG A 41 12.57 -29.78 -15.22
C ARG A 41 12.18 -30.95 -14.29
N THR A 42 11.03 -31.58 -14.55
CA THR A 42 10.61 -32.80 -13.86
C THR A 42 11.49 -33.96 -14.27
N ALA A 43 12.13 -34.59 -13.28
CA ALA A 43 12.88 -35.83 -13.42
C ALA A 43 12.00 -36.95 -14.00
N GLY A 44 12.57 -37.74 -14.90
CA GLY A 44 11.90 -38.86 -15.54
C GLY A 44 11.50 -39.93 -14.53
N VAL A 45 10.20 -40.22 -14.50
CA VAL A 45 9.66 -41.40 -13.83
C VAL A 45 9.70 -42.54 -14.85
N SER A 46 10.55 -43.53 -14.57
CA SER A 46 10.62 -44.78 -15.30
C SER A 46 9.27 -45.48 -15.30
N HIS A 47 8.75 -45.77 -16.50
CA HIS A 47 7.62 -46.66 -16.72
C HIS A 47 8.02 -48.09 -16.35
N ALA A 48 7.71 -48.49 -15.12
CA ALA A 48 7.72 -49.89 -14.73
C ALA A 48 6.49 -50.60 -15.35
N ASN A 49 6.78 -51.63 -16.12
CA ASN A 49 5.86 -52.60 -16.71
C ASN A 49 4.86 -53.14 -15.68
N LEU A 50 3.62 -52.67 -15.72
CA LEU A 50 2.48 -53.38 -15.14
C LEU A 50 1.82 -54.20 -16.23
N ARG A 51 2.14 -55.50 -16.25
CA ARG A 51 1.41 -56.51 -17.03
C ARG A 51 0.01 -56.67 -16.45
N PRO A 52 -1.06 -56.50 -17.24
CA PRO A 52 -2.42 -56.80 -16.79
C PRO A 52 -2.60 -58.32 -16.75
N TRP A 53 -2.82 -58.84 -15.54
CA TRP A 53 -3.31 -60.19 -15.34
C TRP A 53 -4.72 -60.32 -15.93
N GLY A 54 -4.97 -61.48 -16.56
CA GLY A 54 -6.09 -61.73 -17.44
C GLY A 54 -7.44 -61.99 -16.76
N GLY A 55 -8.46 -62.06 -17.62
CA GLY A 55 -9.80 -62.61 -17.36
C GLY A 55 -10.72 -61.63 -16.62
N THR A 56 -11.79 -61.11 -17.21
CA THR A 56 -12.82 -61.77 -18.01
C THR A 56 -13.37 -60.81 -19.08
N GLY A 57 -13.79 -61.36 -20.21
CA GLY A 57 -14.21 -60.63 -21.41
C GLY A 57 -15.49 -59.82 -21.25
N TYR A 58 -15.40 -58.65 -20.63
CA TYR A 58 -16.39 -57.59 -20.82
C TYR A 58 -15.94 -56.78 -22.03
N THR A 59 -16.40 -57.16 -23.23
CA THR A 59 -16.39 -56.23 -24.36
C THR A 59 -17.46 -55.20 -24.06
N PRO A 60 -17.13 -53.93 -23.72
CA PRO A 60 -18.18 -52.92 -23.66
C PRO A 60 -18.74 -52.83 -25.07
N LYS A 61 -19.96 -53.33 -25.28
CA LYS A 61 -20.75 -53.01 -26.47
C LYS A 61 -20.72 -51.49 -26.55
N ARG A 62 -19.94 -50.95 -27.50
CA ARG A 62 -20.04 -49.56 -27.91
C ARG A 62 -21.44 -49.42 -28.48
N VAL A 63 -22.41 -49.16 -27.62
CA VAL A 63 -23.63 -48.49 -28.03
C VAL A 63 -23.15 -47.11 -28.46
N ILE A 64 -22.82 -47.00 -29.74
CA ILE A 64 -22.68 -45.73 -30.41
C ILE A 64 -24.09 -45.16 -30.34
N ALA A 65 -24.38 -44.44 -29.26
CA ALA A 65 -25.58 -43.63 -29.16
C ALA A 65 -25.48 -42.68 -30.36
N SER A 66 -26.23 -42.99 -31.41
CA SER A 66 -26.32 -42.17 -32.61
C SER A 66 -27.07 -40.92 -32.20
N TRP A 67 -26.34 -39.95 -31.65
CA TRP A 67 -26.81 -38.61 -31.37
C TRP A 67 -27.23 -38.01 -32.70
N THR A 68 -28.52 -38.09 -32.98
CA THR A 68 -29.11 -37.49 -34.18
C THR A 68 -28.78 -36.00 -34.18
N GLY A 69 -28.29 -35.48 -35.32
CA GLY A 69 -27.62 -34.18 -35.43
C GLY A 69 -28.41 -32.94 -34.96
N ARG A 70 -29.67 -33.09 -34.56
CA ARG A 70 -30.49 -32.02 -33.95
C ARG A 70 -30.09 -31.66 -32.51
N GLY A 71 -29.49 -32.57 -31.73
CA GLY A 71 -29.10 -32.30 -30.34
C GLY A 71 -27.80 -31.49 -30.16
N LEU A 72 -26.94 -31.46 -31.18
CA LEU A 72 -25.61 -30.82 -31.10
C LEU A 72 -25.68 -29.28 -31.07
N GLY A 73 -26.71 -28.68 -31.66
CA GLY A 73 -26.91 -27.23 -31.69
C GLY A 73 -27.28 -26.67 -30.31
N THR A 74 -28.23 -27.30 -29.63
CA THR A 74 -28.71 -26.87 -28.30
C THR A 74 -27.63 -27.03 -27.24
N TYR A 75 -26.87 -28.12 -27.28
CA TYR A 75 -25.77 -28.36 -26.34
C TYR A 75 -24.64 -27.32 -26.46
N ARG A 76 -24.31 -26.91 -27.70
CA ARG A 76 -23.28 -25.90 -27.96
C ARG A 76 -23.69 -24.51 -27.47
N VAL A 77 -24.98 -24.16 -27.58
CA VAL A 77 -25.52 -22.90 -27.03
C VAL A 77 -25.53 -22.94 -25.51
N ALA A 78 -26.03 -24.01 -24.90
CA ALA A 78 -26.04 -24.19 -23.45
C ALA A 78 -24.62 -24.12 -22.85
N MET A 79 -23.63 -24.76 -23.47
CA MET A 79 -22.26 -24.75 -22.98
C MET A 79 -21.58 -23.38 -23.09
N ARG A 80 -21.89 -22.59 -24.14
CA ARG A 80 -21.45 -21.18 -24.24
C ARG A 80 -22.09 -20.29 -23.17
N ILE A 81 -23.35 -20.52 -22.82
CA ILE A 81 -24.04 -19.79 -21.75
C ILE A 81 -23.42 -20.15 -20.39
N ILE A 82 -23.21 -21.43 -20.10
CA ILE A 82 -22.61 -21.90 -18.83
C ILE A 82 -21.17 -21.37 -18.67
N THR A 83 -20.36 -21.39 -19.72
CA THR A 83 -18.98 -20.88 -19.67
C THR A 83 -18.94 -19.37 -19.43
N ARG A 84 -19.80 -18.59 -20.09
CA ARG A 84 -19.95 -17.15 -19.82
C ARG A 84 -20.43 -16.89 -18.40
N LEU A 85 -21.44 -17.63 -17.93
CA LEU A 85 -21.98 -17.48 -16.58
C LEU A 85 -20.91 -17.82 -15.52
N ARG A 86 -20.15 -18.90 -15.72
CA ARG A 86 -19.05 -19.29 -14.83
C ARG A 86 -17.95 -18.22 -14.80
N HIS A 87 -17.63 -17.62 -15.94
CA HIS A 87 -16.65 -16.54 -15.98
C HIS A 87 -17.17 -15.29 -15.25
N LEU A 88 -18.43 -14.90 -15.46
CA LEU A 88 -19.05 -13.76 -14.79
C LEU A 88 -19.16 -13.99 -13.28
N LEU A 89 -19.50 -15.20 -12.86
CA LEU A 89 -19.58 -15.60 -11.45
C LEU A 89 -18.20 -15.67 -10.79
N ARG A 90 -17.14 -16.09 -11.49
CA ARG A 90 -15.78 -16.20 -10.92
C ARG A 90 -15.04 -14.88 -10.84
N ARG A 91 -15.27 -13.97 -11.80
CA ARG A 91 -14.61 -12.66 -11.87
C ARG A 91 -14.65 -11.85 -10.56
N PRO A 92 -15.76 -11.76 -9.81
CA PRO A 92 -15.76 -11.01 -8.54
C PRO A 92 -14.92 -11.68 -7.43
N PHE A 93 -14.67 -12.99 -7.52
CA PHE A 93 -13.87 -13.71 -6.53
C PHE A 93 -12.36 -13.69 -6.84
N GLU A 94 -11.97 -13.34 -8.07
CA GLU A 94 -10.57 -13.17 -8.44
C GLU A 94 -9.96 -12.00 -7.65
N GLY A 95 -9.14 -12.33 -6.63
CA GLY A 95 -8.53 -11.35 -5.74
C GLY A 95 -9.38 -10.96 -4.53
N ALA A 96 -10.58 -11.51 -4.37
CA ALA A 96 -11.42 -11.27 -3.19
C ALA A 96 -10.68 -11.65 -1.90
N GLY A 97 -9.99 -12.80 -1.87
CA GLY A 97 -9.21 -13.23 -0.71
C GLY A 97 -8.12 -12.23 -0.29
N ARG A 98 -7.43 -11.61 -1.25
CA ARG A 98 -6.41 -10.59 -0.96
C ARG A 98 -7.03 -9.31 -0.38
N SER A 99 -8.18 -8.90 -0.92
CA SER A 99 -8.94 -7.72 -0.45
C SER A 99 -9.55 -7.97 0.94
N THR A 100 -10.15 -9.13 1.18
CA THR A 100 -10.71 -9.50 2.48
C THR A 100 -9.62 -9.60 3.53
N ALA A 101 -8.49 -10.26 3.23
CA ALA A 101 -7.36 -10.32 4.17
C ALA A 101 -6.80 -8.93 4.51
N PHE A 102 -6.75 -8.03 3.53
CA PHE A 102 -6.38 -6.63 3.74
C PHE A 102 -7.35 -5.91 4.68
N ILE A 103 -8.68 -6.09 4.48
CA ILE A 103 -9.73 -5.53 5.35
C ILE A 103 -9.64 -6.09 6.76
N VAL A 104 -9.54 -7.41 6.93
CA VAL A 104 -9.43 -8.07 8.24
C VAL A 104 -8.23 -7.50 9.02
N THR A 105 -7.07 -7.39 8.36
CA THR A 105 -5.88 -6.82 9.01
C THR A 105 -6.10 -5.35 9.40
N GLY A 106 -6.82 -4.58 8.59
CA GLY A 106 -7.19 -3.19 8.90
C GLY A 106 -8.13 -3.07 10.09
N ILE A 107 -9.14 -3.93 10.17
CA ILE A 107 -10.08 -3.99 11.29
C ILE A 107 -9.33 -4.31 12.58
N LEU A 108 -8.40 -5.26 12.58
CA LEU A 108 -7.60 -5.58 13.77
C LEU A 108 -6.81 -4.37 14.28
N ILE A 109 -6.20 -3.60 13.38
CA ILE A 109 -5.49 -2.36 13.76
C ILE A 109 -6.48 -1.35 14.36
N GLN A 110 -7.64 -1.15 13.71
CA GLN A 110 -8.65 -0.21 14.22
C GLN A 110 -9.27 -0.66 15.56
N LEU A 111 -9.42 -1.97 15.77
CA LEU A 111 -9.89 -2.52 17.04
C LEU A 111 -8.91 -2.24 18.16
N VAL A 112 -7.59 -2.28 17.91
CA VAL A 112 -6.59 -1.88 18.90
C VAL A 112 -6.74 -0.39 19.25
N GLU A 113 -6.96 0.47 18.26
CA GLU A 113 -7.18 1.91 18.49
C GLU A 113 -8.47 2.18 19.28
N LEU A 114 -9.56 1.51 18.90
CA LEU A 114 -10.85 1.61 19.60
C LEU A 114 -10.77 1.05 21.02
N LEU A 115 -10.04 -0.05 21.21
CA LEU A 115 -9.77 -0.61 22.53
C LEU A 115 -9.03 0.40 23.39
N VAL A 116 -7.95 1.02 22.88
CA VAL A 116 -7.22 2.07 23.61
C VAL A 116 -8.13 3.23 24.01
N LEU A 117 -9.05 3.66 23.13
CA LEU A 117 -10.02 4.71 23.41
C LEU A 117 -11.10 4.27 24.41
N SER A 118 -11.52 3.00 24.40
CA SER A 118 -12.58 2.48 25.26
C SER A 118 -12.09 2.02 26.64
N LEU A 119 -10.79 1.70 26.78
CA LEU A 119 -10.20 1.20 28.02
C LEU A 119 -10.59 2.01 29.27
N PRO A 120 -10.50 3.35 29.29
CA PRO A 120 -10.89 4.13 30.46
C PRO A 120 -12.36 3.91 30.84
N TRP A 121 -13.26 3.80 29.86
CA TRP A 121 -14.70 3.63 30.08
C TRP A 121 -15.11 2.21 30.47
N ILE A 122 -14.29 1.21 30.15
CA ILE A 122 -14.51 -0.19 30.54
C ILE A 122 -14.17 -0.38 32.02
N PHE A 123 -13.10 0.25 32.50
CA PHE A 123 -12.59 0.06 33.85
C PHE A 123 -13.02 1.15 34.85
N PHE A 124 -13.45 2.30 34.35
CA PHE A 124 -13.76 3.46 35.17
C PHE A 124 -15.02 4.17 34.69
N VAL A 125 -15.91 4.52 35.63
CA VAL A 125 -17.10 5.35 35.37
C VAL A 125 -16.82 6.74 35.97
N PRO A 126 -16.23 7.66 35.20
CA PRO A 126 -15.87 8.98 35.71
C PRO A 126 -17.12 9.81 35.99
N VAL A 127 -17.32 10.21 37.25
CA VAL A 127 -18.40 11.15 37.64
C VAL A 127 -17.91 12.60 37.69
N GLU A 128 -16.63 12.80 37.99
CA GLU A 128 -16.02 14.13 38.11
C GLU A 128 -15.50 14.66 36.77
N LEU A 129 -15.67 15.96 36.51
CA LEU A 129 -15.28 16.60 35.25
C LEU A 129 -13.78 16.41 34.94
N TRP A 130 -12.90 16.55 35.93
CA TRP A 130 -11.46 16.37 35.73
C TRP A 130 -11.11 14.92 35.34
N ALA A 131 -11.83 13.94 35.90
CA ALA A 131 -11.63 12.53 35.62
C ALA A 131 -12.15 12.16 34.23
N ILE A 132 -13.29 12.74 33.81
CA ILE A 132 -13.80 12.65 32.43
C ILE A 132 -12.76 13.20 31.44
N ASN A 133 -12.18 14.36 31.73
CA ASN A 133 -11.14 14.95 30.88
C ASN A 133 -9.91 14.06 30.77
N LEU A 134 -9.43 13.47 31.87
CA LEU A 134 -8.31 12.52 31.83
C LEU A 134 -8.66 11.25 31.04
N ALA A 135 -9.87 10.71 31.22
CA ALA A 135 -10.35 9.52 30.50
C ALA A 135 -10.42 9.75 28.98
N VAL A 136 -10.62 10.98 28.51
CA VAL A 136 -10.61 11.33 27.08
C VAL A 136 -9.20 11.70 26.58
N LEU A 137 -8.50 12.58 27.31
CA LEU A 137 -7.23 13.15 26.85
C LEU A 137 -6.09 12.13 26.87
N LEU A 138 -6.06 11.23 27.85
CA LEU A 138 -4.99 10.23 27.98
C LEU A 138 -4.94 9.23 26.81
N PRO A 139 -6.04 8.56 26.41
CA PRO A 139 -6.00 7.66 25.26
C PRO A 139 -5.81 8.43 23.95
N LEU A 140 -6.34 9.65 23.82
CA LEU A 140 -6.10 10.49 22.65
C LEU A 140 -4.61 10.86 22.51
N ALA A 141 -3.97 11.25 23.61
CA ALA A 141 -2.53 11.51 23.65
C ALA A 141 -1.73 10.25 23.31
N THR A 142 -2.15 9.09 23.83
CA THR A 142 -1.56 7.78 23.49
C THR A 142 -1.63 7.52 21.99
N LEU A 143 -2.78 7.74 21.35
CA LEU A 143 -2.93 7.58 19.89
C LEU A 143 -2.05 8.55 19.11
N VAL A 144 -1.95 9.81 19.53
CA VAL A 144 -1.06 10.81 18.89
C VAL A 144 0.40 10.39 18.96
N VAL A 145 0.84 9.83 20.09
CA VAL A 145 2.20 9.32 20.28
C VAL A 145 2.43 8.05 19.45
N ALA A 146 1.44 7.15 19.40
CA ALA A 146 1.50 5.90 18.64
C ALA A 146 1.31 6.08 17.12
N ALA A 147 0.77 7.22 16.67
CA ALA A 147 0.41 7.47 15.27
C ALA A 147 1.53 7.14 14.25
N PRO A 148 2.83 7.45 14.48
CA PRO A 148 3.90 7.07 13.56
C PRO A 148 4.04 5.55 13.40
N ALA A 149 4.00 4.80 14.51
CA ALA A 149 4.08 3.34 14.51
C ALA A 149 2.85 2.72 13.82
N LEU A 150 1.64 3.25 14.12
CA LEU A 150 0.41 2.85 13.44
C LEU A 150 0.49 3.11 11.93
N THR A 151 1.04 4.25 11.53
CA THR A 151 1.21 4.61 10.11
C THR A 151 2.24 3.73 9.42
N GLN A 152 3.32 3.36 10.11
CA GLN A 152 4.30 2.41 9.61
C GLN A 152 3.68 1.01 9.42
N ALA A 153 2.88 0.54 10.38
CA ALA A 153 2.13 -0.71 10.28
C ALA A 153 1.10 -0.68 9.14
N GLN A 154 0.43 0.45 8.94
CA GLN A 154 -0.47 0.63 7.80
C GLN A 154 0.30 0.57 6.48
N ARG A 155 1.42 1.27 6.34
CA ARG A 155 2.26 1.22 5.14
C ARG A 155 2.81 -0.18 4.86
N SER A 156 3.25 -0.91 5.88
CA SER A 156 3.72 -2.29 5.72
C SER A 156 2.58 -3.21 5.26
N ARG A 157 1.35 -2.99 5.76
CA ARG A 157 0.13 -3.68 5.29
C ARG A 157 -0.14 -3.39 3.81
N PHE A 158 -0.13 -2.13 3.38
CA PHE A 158 -0.33 -1.77 1.97
C PHE A 158 0.72 -2.41 1.05
N ARG A 159 2.00 -2.37 1.45
CA ARG A 159 3.08 -2.99 0.69
C ARG A 159 2.91 -4.51 0.60
N ALA A 160 2.72 -5.19 1.73
CA ALA A 160 2.60 -6.65 1.76
C ALA A 160 1.32 -7.17 1.07
N ARG A 161 0.19 -6.46 1.22
CA ARG A 161 -1.13 -6.96 0.80
C ARG A 161 -1.67 -6.34 -0.45
N LEU A 162 -1.17 -5.20 -0.94
CA LEU A 162 -1.64 -4.60 -2.19
C LEU A 162 -0.50 -4.29 -3.17
N ASP A 163 0.76 -4.50 -2.77
CA ASP A 163 1.94 -4.12 -3.57
C ASP A 163 1.94 -2.61 -3.91
N VAL A 164 1.35 -1.82 -3.02
CA VAL A 164 1.31 -0.35 -3.12
C VAL A 164 2.33 0.21 -2.14
N ASP A 165 3.39 0.81 -2.68
CA ASP A 165 4.37 1.51 -1.87
C ASP A 165 3.93 2.96 -1.64
N ILE A 166 3.70 3.32 -0.38
CA ILE A 166 3.35 4.68 0.03
C ILE A 166 4.65 5.34 0.50
N PRO A 167 5.17 6.35 -0.24
CA PRO A 167 6.46 6.95 0.08
C PRO A 167 6.44 7.56 1.48
N GLU A 168 7.54 7.37 2.20
CA GLU A 168 7.75 7.97 3.50
C GLU A 168 7.99 9.48 3.36
N LEU A 169 7.42 10.27 4.28
CA LEU A 169 7.70 11.70 4.35
C LEU A 169 9.12 11.87 4.91
N THR A 170 10.11 11.78 4.03
CA THR A 170 11.50 12.12 4.31
C THR A 170 11.59 13.60 4.67
N GLY A 171 11.94 13.94 5.91
CA GLY A 171 12.21 15.32 6.31
C GLY A 171 11.84 15.68 7.74
N THR A 172 10.89 14.98 8.36
CA THR A 172 10.55 15.20 9.78
C THR A 172 11.43 14.34 10.67
N GLN A 173 12.63 14.84 10.98
CA GLN A 173 13.41 14.34 12.11
C GLN A 173 12.49 14.34 13.36
N PRO A 174 12.34 13.22 14.07
CA PRO A 174 11.49 13.16 15.24
C PRO A 174 12.10 14.03 16.34
N GLN A 175 11.57 15.24 16.49
CA GLN A 175 11.84 16.05 17.67
C GLN A 175 11.32 15.28 18.89
N ARG A 176 12.22 14.95 19.82
CA ARG A 176 11.88 14.26 21.07
C ARG A 176 11.24 15.25 22.04
N GLY A 177 10.34 14.75 22.89
CA GLY A 177 9.67 15.54 23.93
C GLY A 177 8.30 16.09 23.53
N LEU A 178 7.64 16.74 24.49
CA LEU A 178 6.27 17.25 24.36
C LEU A 178 6.15 18.35 23.29
N SER A 179 7.17 19.21 23.18
CA SER A 179 7.21 20.27 22.15
C SER A 179 7.15 19.70 20.74
N GLY A 180 7.88 18.61 20.47
CA GLY A 180 7.87 17.90 19.19
C GLY A 180 6.50 17.27 18.87
N ILE A 181 5.82 16.73 19.88
CA ILE A 181 4.45 16.19 19.73
C ILE A 181 3.47 17.31 19.39
N ILE A 182 3.50 18.43 20.11
CA ILE A 182 2.62 19.58 19.85
C ILE A 182 2.87 20.17 18.46
N ALA A 183 4.15 20.36 18.09
CA ALA A 183 4.52 20.83 16.76
C ALA A 183 4.00 19.88 15.66
N ARG A 184 4.09 18.56 15.88
CA ARG A 184 3.57 17.55 14.97
C ARG A 184 2.05 17.64 14.83
N VAL A 185 1.30 17.68 15.93
CA VAL A 185 -0.18 17.78 15.90
C VAL A 185 -0.63 19.07 15.21
N ARG A 186 0.09 20.18 15.40
CA ARG A 186 -0.21 21.45 14.73
C ARG A 186 0.17 21.46 13.25
N SER A 187 1.19 20.70 12.86
CA SER A 187 1.62 20.60 11.47
C SER A 187 0.49 20.09 10.54
N ARG A 188 0.50 20.55 9.28
CA ARG A 188 -0.50 20.09 8.28
C ARG A 188 -0.42 18.58 8.06
N ALA A 189 0.78 18.00 8.09
CA ALA A 189 1.01 16.56 7.95
C ALA A 189 0.40 15.78 9.14
N GLY A 190 0.69 16.19 10.38
CA GLY A 190 0.14 15.53 11.57
C GLY A 190 -1.38 15.62 11.64
N ARG A 191 -1.99 16.75 11.24
CA ARG A 191 -3.46 16.86 11.16
C ARG A 191 -4.07 15.91 10.13
N ARG A 192 -3.43 15.68 8.99
CA ARG A 192 -3.91 14.69 8.00
C ARG A 192 -3.80 13.26 8.51
N GLN A 193 -2.69 12.93 9.17
CA GLN A 193 -2.47 11.64 9.80
C GLN A 193 -3.50 11.38 10.91
N LEU A 194 -3.77 12.38 11.75
CA LEU A 194 -4.77 12.26 12.80
C LEU A 194 -6.20 12.13 12.23
N ARG A 195 -6.54 12.90 11.18
CA ARG A 195 -7.82 12.74 10.47
C ARG A 195 -7.97 11.37 9.83
N TYR A 196 -6.89 10.78 9.32
CA TYR A 196 -6.92 9.42 8.78
C TYR A 196 -7.28 8.42 9.88
N HIS A 197 -6.56 8.42 11.00
CA HIS A 197 -6.80 7.43 12.08
C HIS A 197 -8.08 7.68 12.88
N LEU A 198 -8.50 8.94 13.08
CA LEU A 198 -9.71 9.24 13.87
C LEU A 198 -11.00 9.24 13.07
N ALA A 199 -10.96 9.43 11.75
CA ALA A 199 -12.18 9.50 10.94
C ALA A 199 -12.22 8.44 9.82
N ALA A 200 -11.20 8.40 8.96
CA ALA A 200 -11.19 7.46 7.84
C ALA A 200 -11.07 6.01 8.32
N GLY A 201 -10.19 5.74 9.28
CA GLY A 201 -9.96 4.41 9.86
C GLY A 201 -11.24 3.78 10.45
N PRO A 202 -11.94 4.43 11.39
CA PRO A 202 -13.19 3.93 11.96
C PRO A 202 -14.28 3.69 10.91
N LEU A 203 -14.44 4.61 9.95
CA LEU A 203 -15.44 4.45 8.89
C LEU A 203 -15.11 3.27 7.96
N LEU A 204 -13.83 3.10 7.62
CA LEU A 204 -13.34 1.97 6.84
C LEU A 204 -13.46 0.65 7.60
N ALA A 205 -13.20 0.64 8.91
CA ALA A 205 -13.37 -0.53 9.75
C ALA A 205 -14.84 -0.92 9.87
N LEU A 206 -15.75 0.04 10.04
CA LEU A 206 -17.19 -0.20 10.03
C LEU A 206 -17.64 -0.81 8.69
N GLY A 207 -17.20 -0.22 7.57
CA GLY A 207 -17.45 -0.79 6.25
C GLY A 207 -16.88 -2.20 6.11
N GLY A 208 -15.69 -2.44 6.66
CA GLY A 208 -15.05 -3.75 6.72
C GLY A 208 -15.86 -4.78 7.53
N CYS A 209 -16.39 -4.39 8.68
CA CYS A 209 -17.27 -5.22 9.51
C CYS A 209 -18.55 -5.60 8.73
N VAL A 210 -19.18 -4.65 8.04
CA VAL A 210 -20.32 -4.93 7.16
C VAL A 210 -19.94 -5.93 6.07
N ALA A 211 -18.78 -5.76 5.43
CA ALA A 211 -18.30 -6.70 4.42
C ALA A 211 -18.08 -8.11 4.99
N LEU A 212 -17.53 -8.23 6.20
CA LEU A 212 -17.35 -9.52 6.88
C LEU A 212 -18.69 -10.16 7.29
N LEU A 213 -19.63 -9.38 7.80
CA LEU A 213 -20.98 -9.86 8.09
C LEU A 213 -21.69 -10.36 6.83
N LEU A 214 -21.52 -9.67 5.69
CA LEU A 214 -22.01 -10.15 4.41
C LEU A 214 -21.35 -11.47 4.02
N TRP A 215 -20.02 -11.62 4.17
CA TRP A 215 -19.34 -12.89 3.90
C TRP A 215 -19.89 -14.03 4.75
N VAL A 216 -20.06 -13.82 6.06
CA VAL A 216 -20.58 -14.82 6.99
C VAL A 216 -22.04 -15.16 6.68
N GLY A 217 -22.90 -14.15 6.55
CA GLY A 217 -24.31 -14.35 6.21
C GLY A 217 -24.50 -15.05 4.88
N ALA A 218 -23.68 -14.72 3.88
CA ALA A 218 -23.68 -15.38 2.58
C ALA A 218 -23.22 -16.84 2.66
N ALA A 219 -22.20 -17.14 3.47
CA ALA A 219 -21.74 -18.51 3.71
C ALA A 219 -22.82 -19.37 4.39
N VAL A 220 -23.50 -18.82 5.41
CA VAL A 220 -24.59 -19.49 6.13
C VAL A 220 -25.80 -19.73 5.22
N THR A 221 -26.25 -18.72 4.48
CA THR A 221 -27.42 -18.86 3.60
C THR A 221 -27.16 -19.77 2.40
N THR A 222 -25.94 -19.76 1.85
CA THR A 222 -25.57 -20.66 0.74
C THR A 222 -25.40 -22.11 1.21
N SER A 223 -24.99 -22.36 2.46
CA SER A 223 -24.84 -23.71 2.98
C SER A 223 -26.18 -24.43 3.21
N VAL A 224 -27.29 -23.68 3.35
CA VAL A 224 -28.66 -24.24 3.45
C VAL A 224 -28.95 -25.16 2.27
N TYR A 225 -28.61 -24.76 1.04
CA TYR A 225 -28.83 -25.61 -0.14
C TYR A 225 -28.04 -26.91 -0.10
N VAL A 226 -26.78 -26.81 0.34
CA VAL A 226 -25.88 -27.97 0.43
C VAL A 226 -26.47 -28.98 1.41
N TRP A 227 -27.01 -28.50 2.54
CA TRP A 227 -27.72 -29.33 3.50
C TRP A 227 -28.98 -29.96 2.90
N VAL A 228 -29.82 -29.18 2.20
CA VAL A 228 -31.01 -29.72 1.51
C VAL A 228 -30.63 -30.77 0.46
N CYS A 229 -29.53 -30.57 -0.26
CA CYS A 229 -29.04 -31.52 -1.25
C CYS A 229 -28.53 -32.83 -0.64
N ALA A 230 -28.12 -32.81 0.62
CA ALA A 230 -27.70 -34.01 1.35
C ALA A 230 -28.87 -34.88 1.83
N LEU A 231 -30.10 -34.35 1.83
CA LEU A 231 -31.31 -35.12 2.19
C LEU A 231 -31.70 -36.10 1.06
N PRO A 232 -32.35 -37.23 1.37
CA PRO A 232 -32.87 -38.16 0.37
C PRO A 232 -33.78 -37.49 -0.67
N LEU A 233 -33.82 -38.03 -1.89
CA LEU A 233 -34.61 -37.45 -2.98
C LEU A 233 -36.12 -37.50 -2.66
N ASP A 234 -36.60 -38.58 -2.06
CA ASP A 234 -38.02 -38.76 -1.71
C ASP A 234 -38.50 -37.71 -0.70
N TRP A 235 -37.63 -37.31 0.23
CA TRP A 235 -37.92 -36.25 1.19
C TRP A 235 -38.04 -34.89 0.50
N ARG A 236 -37.13 -34.60 -0.45
CA ARG A 236 -37.15 -33.34 -1.23
C ARG A 236 -38.40 -33.22 -2.09
N LEU A 237 -38.83 -34.33 -2.71
CA LEU A 237 -40.02 -34.39 -3.55
C LEU A 237 -41.32 -34.30 -2.75
N SER A 238 -41.36 -34.85 -1.53
CA SER A 238 -42.52 -34.68 -0.63
C SER A 238 -42.62 -33.27 -0.04
N HIS A 239 -41.53 -32.50 -0.02
CA HIS A 239 -41.45 -31.15 0.56
C HIS A 239 -41.02 -30.09 -0.48
N VAL A 240 -41.72 -30.03 -1.62
CA VAL A 240 -41.41 -29.10 -2.72
C VAL A 240 -41.43 -27.64 -2.26
N GLY A 241 -42.36 -27.26 -1.38
CA GLY A 241 -42.44 -25.90 -0.83
C GLY A 241 -41.18 -25.49 -0.07
N TYR A 242 -40.66 -26.37 0.78
CA TYR A 242 -39.42 -26.15 1.53
C TYR A 242 -38.21 -26.07 0.60
N SER A 243 -38.13 -26.98 -0.39
CA SER A 243 -37.06 -26.97 -1.40
C SER A 243 -37.04 -25.68 -2.23
N THR A 244 -38.22 -25.13 -2.54
CA THR A 244 -38.37 -23.87 -3.28
C THR A 244 -37.89 -22.69 -2.44
N TRP A 245 -38.31 -22.62 -1.16
CA TRP A 245 -37.85 -21.58 -0.24
C TRP A 245 -36.34 -21.64 0.01
N ALA A 246 -35.79 -22.84 0.22
CA ALA A 246 -34.35 -23.04 0.33
C ALA A 246 -33.61 -22.55 -0.94
N GLY A 247 -34.19 -22.78 -2.12
CA GLY A 247 -33.68 -22.23 -3.39
C GLY A 247 -33.59 -20.69 -3.37
N TYR A 248 -34.63 -20.00 -2.92
CA TYR A 248 -34.62 -18.52 -2.80
C TYR A 248 -33.59 -18.02 -1.78
N VAL A 249 -33.50 -18.65 -0.60
CA VAL A 249 -32.49 -18.30 0.42
C VAL A 249 -31.08 -18.45 -0.14
N THR A 250 -30.85 -19.50 -0.90
CA THR A 250 -29.56 -19.79 -1.54
C THR A 250 -29.22 -18.77 -2.61
N ALA A 251 -30.20 -18.42 -3.46
CA ALA A 251 -30.03 -17.36 -4.45
C ALA A 251 -29.70 -16.01 -3.78
N GLY A 252 -30.35 -15.71 -2.65
CA GLY A 252 -30.01 -14.58 -1.79
C GLY A 252 -28.57 -14.65 -1.25
N GLY A 253 -28.14 -15.81 -0.76
CA GLY A 253 -26.77 -16.04 -0.29
C GLY A 253 -25.72 -15.84 -1.39
N ILE A 254 -25.97 -16.33 -2.60
CA ILE A 254 -25.11 -16.10 -3.76
C ILE A 254 -25.03 -14.61 -4.09
N ALA A 255 -26.17 -13.90 -4.07
CA ALA A 255 -26.19 -12.45 -4.27
C ALA A 255 -25.38 -11.71 -3.18
N MET A 256 -25.49 -12.13 -1.91
CA MET A 256 -24.69 -11.60 -0.81
C MET A 256 -23.19 -11.88 -0.99
N LEU A 257 -22.78 -13.06 -1.50
CA LEU A 257 -21.37 -13.35 -1.82
C LEU A 257 -20.82 -12.38 -2.90
N CYS A 258 -21.62 -12.12 -3.94
CA CYS A 258 -21.27 -11.15 -4.98
C CYS A 258 -21.17 -9.73 -4.40
N ALA A 259 -22.11 -9.34 -3.54
CA ALA A 259 -22.07 -8.05 -2.86
C ALA A 259 -20.85 -7.93 -1.93
N ALA A 260 -20.54 -8.97 -1.14
CA ALA A 260 -19.41 -9.00 -0.20
C ALA A 260 -18.06 -8.87 -0.93
N SER A 261 -17.87 -9.60 -2.01
CA SER A 261 -16.66 -9.54 -2.84
C SER A 261 -16.49 -8.18 -3.51
N TRP A 262 -17.56 -7.63 -4.10
CA TRP A 262 -17.55 -6.29 -4.68
C TRP A 262 -17.22 -5.23 -3.63
N LEU A 263 -17.91 -5.26 -2.48
CA LEU A 263 -17.72 -4.32 -1.37
C LEU A 263 -16.30 -4.40 -0.82
N SER A 264 -15.73 -5.61 -0.68
CA SER A 264 -14.35 -5.80 -0.24
C SER A 264 -13.36 -5.12 -1.18
N GLY A 265 -13.55 -5.30 -2.51
CA GLY A 265 -12.73 -4.63 -3.51
C GLY A 265 -12.94 -3.11 -3.58
N ALA A 266 -14.14 -2.61 -3.27
CA ALA A 266 -14.45 -1.19 -3.22
C ALA A 266 -13.79 -0.52 -2.00
N LEU A 267 -13.90 -1.16 -0.82
CA LEU A 267 -13.27 -0.70 0.42
C LEU A 267 -11.75 -0.67 0.31
N ALA A 268 -11.12 -1.71 -0.26
CA ALA A 268 -9.67 -1.71 -0.48
C ALA A 268 -9.21 -0.55 -1.38
N ARG A 269 -9.99 -0.23 -2.43
CA ARG A 269 -9.73 0.94 -3.30
C ARG A 269 -9.95 2.26 -2.58
N LEU A 270 -11.01 2.38 -1.78
CA LEU A 270 -11.31 3.57 -1.01
C LEU A 270 -10.24 3.83 0.05
N ASP A 271 -9.81 2.79 0.76
CA ASP A 271 -8.72 2.84 1.75
C ASP A 271 -7.41 3.27 1.08
N THR A 272 -7.06 2.67 -0.06
CA THR A 272 -5.87 3.07 -0.84
C THR A 272 -5.93 4.54 -1.27
N ARG A 273 -7.10 5.02 -1.75
CA ARG A 273 -7.29 6.43 -2.12
C ARG A 273 -7.19 7.36 -0.91
N ALA A 274 -7.80 6.99 0.22
CA ALA A 274 -7.75 7.74 1.46
C ALA A 274 -6.30 7.82 1.99
N ALA A 275 -5.58 6.69 1.99
CA ALA A 275 -4.18 6.63 2.39
C ALA A 275 -3.29 7.48 1.47
N MET A 276 -3.46 7.40 0.15
CA MET A 276 -2.70 8.25 -0.79
C MET A 276 -3.02 9.75 -0.62
N ALA A 277 -4.27 10.10 -0.35
CA ALA A 277 -4.69 11.50 -0.20
C ALA A 277 -4.25 12.11 1.15
N LEU A 278 -4.31 11.34 2.23
CA LEU A 278 -4.06 11.82 3.60
C LEU A 278 -2.63 11.56 4.08
N LEU A 279 -2.03 10.43 3.69
CA LEU A 279 -0.69 10.03 4.12
C LEU A 279 0.38 10.27 3.05
N GLY A 280 -0.02 10.49 1.79
CA GLY A 280 0.89 10.78 0.69
C GLY A 280 1.39 12.23 0.67
N PRO A 281 2.55 12.49 0.03
CA PRO A 281 3.08 13.83 -0.16
C PRO A 281 2.08 14.67 -0.96
N SER A 282 1.88 15.92 -0.51
CA SER A 282 0.97 16.85 -1.19
C SER A 282 1.44 17.11 -2.63
N LYS A 283 0.50 17.46 -3.53
CA LYS A 283 0.86 17.82 -4.91
C LYS A 283 1.89 18.96 -4.96
N GLU A 284 1.79 19.89 -4.00
CA GLU A 284 2.74 20.99 -3.81
C GLU A 284 4.14 20.47 -3.47
N GLU A 285 4.27 19.54 -2.52
CA GLU A 285 5.56 18.90 -2.20
C GLU A 285 6.10 18.07 -3.36
N GLN A 286 5.25 17.39 -4.11
CA GLN A 286 5.68 16.66 -5.31
C GLN A 286 6.19 17.61 -6.40
N LEU A 287 5.55 18.76 -6.58
CA LEU A 287 6.00 19.79 -7.50
C LEU A 287 7.32 20.40 -7.03
N ALA A 288 7.41 20.76 -5.74
CA ALA A 288 8.64 21.28 -5.15
C ALA A 288 9.80 20.30 -5.31
N ARG A 289 9.58 19.00 -5.06
CA ARG A 289 10.59 17.96 -5.29
C ARG A 289 10.98 17.83 -6.75
N ARG A 290 10.04 17.88 -7.68
CA ARG A 290 10.38 17.85 -9.12
C ARG A 290 11.17 19.08 -9.54
N VAL A 291 10.85 20.26 -9.01
CA VAL A 291 11.60 21.48 -9.27
C VAL A 291 13.01 21.34 -8.70
N GLU A 292 13.15 20.83 -7.47
CA GLU A 292 14.45 20.56 -6.86
C GLU A 292 15.26 19.52 -7.66
N ASP A 293 14.64 18.45 -8.13
CA ASP A 293 15.29 17.46 -9.00
C ASP A 293 15.75 18.10 -10.32
N LEU A 294 14.96 19.04 -10.88
CA LEU A 294 15.32 19.79 -12.09
C LEU A 294 16.44 20.81 -11.85
N THR A 295 16.47 21.49 -10.71
CA THR A 295 17.54 22.43 -10.35
C THR A 295 18.84 21.68 -10.08
N VAL A 296 18.79 20.56 -9.36
CA VAL A 296 19.94 19.67 -9.14
C VAL A 296 20.44 19.09 -10.46
N SER A 297 19.55 18.68 -11.37
CA SER A 297 19.95 18.20 -12.70
C SER A 297 20.63 19.28 -13.54
N ARG A 298 20.15 20.54 -13.50
CA ARG A 298 20.78 21.66 -14.22
C ARG A 298 22.13 22.06 -13.62
N ALA A 299 22.23 22.12 -12.30
CA ALA A 299 23.48 22.42 -11.60
C ALA A 299 24.52 21.31 -11.81
N GLY A 300 24.09 20.04 -11.76
CA GLY A 300 24.92 18.88 -12.04
C GLY A 300 25.41 18.85 -13.49
N ALA A 301 24.57 19.22 -14.47
CA ALA A 301 24.99 19.31 -15.87
C ALA A 301 26.07 20.38 -16.10
N GLY A 302 25.96 21.54 -15.45
CA GLY A 302 26.99 22.59 -15.49
C GLY A 302 28.31 22.12 -14.87
N GLN A 303 28.26 21.40 -13.75
CA GLN A 303 29.45 20.83 -13.12
C GLN A 303 30.08 19.72 -13.97
N TRP A 304 29.27 18.89 -14.64
CA TRP A 304 29.75 17.83 -15.53
C TRP A 304 30.45 18.41 -16.76
N LEU A 305 29.88 19.46 -17.38
CA LEU A 305 30.51 20.18 -18.49
C LEU A 305 31.80 20.88 -18.05
N GLY A 306 31.82 21.51 -16.89
CA GLY A 306 33.04 22.14 -16.35
C GLY A 306 34.18 21.14 -16.15
N TRP A 307 33.89 19.95 -15.62
CA TRP A 307 34.87 18.88 -15.45
C TRP A 307 35.40 18.35 -16.80
N HIS A 308 34.51 18.18 -17.78
CA HIS A 308 34.92 17.76 -19.13
C HIS A 308 35.76 18.80 -19.86
N LEU A 309 35.43 20.09 -19.71
CA LEU A 309 36.18 21.18 -20.33
C LEU A 309 37.58 21.29 -19.72
N VAL A 310 37.71 21.21 -18.39
CA VAL A 310 39.00 21.22 -17.69
C VAL A 310 39.85 20.00 -18.05
N ARG A 311 39.25 18.81 -18.20
CA ARG A 311 39.97 17.60 -18.63
C ARG A 311 40.49 17.72 -20.07
N HIS A 312 39.72 18.32 -20.98
CA HIS A 312 40.17 18.51 -22.36
C HIS A 312 41.20 19.62 -22.54
N LEU A 313 41.15 20.67 -21.71
CA LEU A 313 42.11 21.78 -21.79
C LEU A 313 43.38 21.54 -20.96
N GLY A 314 43.33 20.69 -19.94
CA GLY A 314 44.46 20.38 -19.05
C GLY A 314 45.35 19.19 -19.47
N GLY A 315 44.98 18.44 -20.51
CA GLY A 315 45.65 17.18 -20.90
C GLY A 315 46.95 17.29 -21.69
N GLY A 316 47.54 18.49 -21.86
CA GLY A 316 48.60 18.72 -22.84
C GLY A 316 50.05 18.49 -22.41
N ARG A 317 50.41 18.44 -21.12
CA ARG A 317 51.83 18.47 -20.70
C ARG A 317 52.13 17.74 -19.39
N ASN A 318 52.35 16.42 -19.45
CA ASN A 318 53.28 15.63 -18.60
C ASN A 318 52.87 14.14 -18.57
N GLN A 319 53.16 13.38 -19.63
CA GLN A 319 53.21 11.91 -19.53
C GLN A 319 54.63 11.33 -19.62
N ASP A 320 55.68 12.15 -19.70
CA ASP A 320 57.05 11.66 -19.96
C ASP A 320 57.97 11.56 -18.73
N ARG A 321 57.44 11.39 -17.51
CA ARG A 321 58.28 10.99 -16.36
C ARG A 321 57.78 9.74 -15.70
N ALA A 322 58.20 8.61 -16.26
CA ALA A 322 58.35 7.36 -15.52
C ALA A 322 59.49 7.51 -14.49
N PRO A 323 59.24 7.32 -13.19
CA PRO A 323 60.31 6.99 -12.27
C PRO A 323 60.53 5.48 -12.33
N ARG A 324 61.62 5.09 -12.99
CA ARG A 324 62.28 3.81 -12.71
C ARG A 324 62.89 3.89 -11.31
N GLY A 325 62.54 2.92 -10.46
CA GLY A 325 63.44 2.41 -9.44
C GLY A 325 63.12 2.74 -7.98
N GLY A 326 63.19 1.70 -7.15
CA GLY A 326 63.19 1.76 -5.68
C GLY A 326 61.79 1.55 -5.11
N GLY A 327 61.41 0.41 -4.53
CA GLY A 327 62.21 -0.44 -3.65
C GLY A 327 61.92 -0.05 -2.20
N ARG A 328 61.20 -0.97 -1.52
CA ARG A 328 61.15 -1.21 -0.07
C ARG A 328 60.17 -0.40 0.80
N HIS A 329 59.66 -1.18 1.75
CA HIS A 329 59.15 -0.85 3.07
C HIS A 329 57.75 -0.27 3.21
N LEU A 330 56.81 -1.20 3.43
CA LEU A 330 55.82 -1.06 4.49
C LEU A 330 56.53 -0.66 5.80
N PRO A 331 55.97 0.30 6.53
CA PRO A 331 55.79 0.14 7.95
C PRO A 331 54.31 0.12 8.30
N ASP A 332 53.99 -0.95 9.00
CA ASP A 332 52.94 -1.02 10.01
C ASP A 332 52.91 0.29 10.84
N ARG A 333 51.74 0.94 10.95
CA ARG A 333 51.55 2.03 11.90
C ARG A 333 50.12 2.05 12.43
N GLN A 334 49.97 1.27 13.49
CA GLN A 334 48.99 1.48 14.54
C GLN A 334 49.06 2.92 15.11
N HIS A 335 47.96 3.30 15.75
CA HIS A 335 47.78 4.42 16.68
C HIS A 335 47.89 5.84 16.12
N HIS A 336 46.73 6.49 15.97
CA HIS A 336 46.51 7.81 16.56
C HIS A 336 45.04 7.99 16.97
N GLN A 337 44.82 7.81 18.27
CA GLN A 337 43.76 8.52 19.00
C GLN A 337 44.12 10.00 19.04
N GLY A 338 43.08 10.83 18.98
CA GLY A 338 43.08 12.14 19.62
C GLY A 338 43.70 13.30 18.84
N LEU A 339 42.86 14.03 18.09
CA LEU A 339 43.01 15.48 18.02
C LEU A 339 41.67 16.15 17.71
N ARG A 340 41.06 16.65 18.79
CA ARG A 340 40.15 17.80 18.76
C ARG A 340 40.90 18.96 18.07
N ARG A 341 40.34 19.56 17.03
CA ARG A 341 40.52 20.99 16.75
C ARG A 341 39.23 21.60 16.20
N HIS A 342 38.88 22.70 16.87
CA HIS A 342 37.93 23.73 16.52
C HIS A 342 37.76 23.97 15.01
N CYS A 343 36.53 23.82 14.51
CA CYS A 343 36.10 24.60 13.35
C CYS A 343 35.58 25.95 13.86
N GLY A 344 36.41 26.97 13.63
CA GLY A 344 36.07 28.36 13.84
C GLY A 344 34.93 28.81 12.93
N ALA A 345 34.11 29.70 13.47
CA ALA A 345 33.12 30.47 12.76
C ALA A 345 33.80 31.30 11.66
N ALA A 346 33.57 30.93 10.40
CA ALA A 346 33.85 31.80 9.26
C ALA A 346 32.60 32.62 8.96
N THR A 347 32.63 33.86 9.43
CA THR A 347 31.75 34.96 9.06
C THR A 347 31.85 35.21 7.55
N CYS A 348 30.80 34.84 6.80
CA CYS A 348 30.61 35.30 5.42
C CYS A 348 30.33 36.80 5.43
N ARG A 349 31.38 37.58 5.14
CA ARG A 349 31.32 39.03 4.96
C ARG A 349 30.75 39.34 3.57
N ARG A 350 29.63 40.07 3.58
CA ARG A 350 28.96 40.70 2.43
C ARG A 350 29.97 41.51 1.60
N ALA A 351 30.01 41.28 0.29
CA ALA A 351 30.60 42.22 -0.67
C ALA A 351 29.46 43.09 -1.27
N PRO A 352 29.62 44.42 -1.35
CA PRO A 352 28.68 45.31 -2.01
C PRO A 352 29.16 45.68 -3.43
N GLY A 353 28.20 45.90 -4.32
CA GLY A 353 28.31 46.87 -5.43
C GLY A 353 29.06 46.42 -6.68
N GLY A 354 28.32 46.23 -7.77
CA GLY A 354 28.84 46.20 -9.14
C GLY A 354 27.69 46.36 -10.15
N PRO A 355 27.89 47.10 -11.26
CA PRO A 355 26.90 48.06 -11.76
C PRO A 355 25.95 47.52 -12.84
N GLU A 356 24.88 48.30 -13.03
CA GLU A 356 23.92 48.23 -14.12
C GLU A 356 24.60 48.12 -15.49
N HIS A 357 24.27 47.05 -16.21
CA HIS A 357 24.39 47.01 -17.66
C HIS A 357 23.03 46.71 -18.29
N SER A 358 22.48 47.78 -18.84
CA SER A 358 21.35 47.82 -19.75
C SER A 358 21.69 47.08 -21.04
N HIS A 359 20.83 46.16 -21.47
CA HIS A 359 20.79 45.65 -22.84
C HIS A 359 19.35 45.28 -23.21
N PRO A 360 19.02 45.26 -24.52
CA PRO A 360 17.81 45.85 -25.03
C PRO A 360 16.75 44.81 -25.41
N ALA A 361 15.57 45.36 -25.70
CA ALA A 361 14.36 44.73 -26.18
C ALA A 361 14.58 43.65 -27.27
N LEU A 362 13.83 42.55 -27.13
CA LEU A 362 13.37 41.72 -28.24
C LEU A 362 11.94 41.21 -27.94
N PRO A 363 11.16 40.89 -29.00
CA PRO A 363 9.75 41.24 -29.07
C PRO A 363 8.81 40.14 -28.59
N ALA A 364 7.63 40.63 -28.20
CA ALA A 364 6.44 39.87 -27.90
C ALA A 364 6.05 38.91 -29.04
N ARG A 365 5.85 37.63 -28.69
CA ARG A 365 4.88 36.76 -29.35
C ARG A 365 3.89 36.26 -28.31
N LEU A 366 2.72 36.88 -28.34
CA LEU A 366 1.53 36.51 -27.60
C LEU A 366 0.98 35.18 -28.16
N ALA A 367 0.72 34.22 -27.26
CA ALA A 367 -0.23 33.13 -27.48
C ALA A 367 -1.27 33.21 -26.35
N PRO A 368 -2.58 33.22 -26.65
CA PRO A 368 -3.60 33.47 -25.63
C PRO A 368 -3.85 32.21 -24.79
N CYS A 369 -3.57 32.32 -23.49
CA CYS A 369 -3.99 31.34 -22.50
C CYS A 369 -5.47 31.59 -22.17
N ARG A 370 -6.35 30.72 -22.65
CA ARG A 370 -7.80 30.77 -22.42
C ARG A 370 -8.10 30.31 -20.99
N ILE A 371 -8.11 31.24 -20.04
CA ILE A 371 -8.57 31.00 -18.67
C ILE A 371 -10.10 30.98 -18.69
N ARG A 372 -10.67 29.81 -18.38
CA ARG A 372 -12.10 29.61 -18.14
C ARG A 372 -12.39 30.02 -16.70
N ALA A 373 -12.99 31.19 -16.52
CA ALA A 373 -13.52 31.65 -15.24
C ALA A 373 -14.96 31.11 -15.09
N ASP A 374 -15.14 30.09 -14.26
CA ASP A 374 -16.44 29.71 -13.71
C ASP A 374 -16.43 30.08 -12.22
N HIS A 375 -16.84 31.32 -11.92
CA HIS A 375 -17.22 31.73 -10.56
C HIS A 375 -18.73 31.96 -10.56
N GLY A 376 -19.48 30.92 -10.18
CA GLY A 376 -20.87 31.04 -9.77
C GLY A 376 -20.94 31.68 -8.39
N VAL A 377 -21.44 32.91 -8.35
CA VAL A 377 -21.85 33.63 -7.15
C VAL A 377 -23.19 33.04 -6.68
N PRO A 378 -23.31 32.51 -5.45
CA PRO A 378 -24.63 32.18 -4.91
C PRO A 378 -25.35 33.47 -4.48
N ALA A 379 -26.58 33.61 -4.96
CA ALA A 379 -27.50 34.69 -4.63
C ALA A 379 -27.76 34.74 -3.11
N ALA A 380 -27.70 35.95 -2.57
CA ALA A 380 -28.05 36.25 -1.19
C ALA A 380 -29.56 36.10 -0.97
N GLU A 381 -29.92 35.35 0.05
CA GLU A 381 -31.28 35.11 0.55
C GLU A 381 -31.77 36.32 1.36
N PRO A 382 -32.96 36.88 1.11
CA PRO A 382 -33.45 38.04 1.87
C PRO A 382 -34.00 37.62 3.24
N HIS A 383 -33.39 38.18 4.29
CA HIS A 383 -33.84 38.14 5.67
C HIS A 383 -35.27 38.71 5.82
N GLN A 384 -36.23 37.85 6.17
CA GLN A 384 -37.54 38.27 6.67
C GLN A 384 -37.41 38.85 8.10
N ARG A 385 -37.89 40.08 8.29
CA ARG A 385 -38.14 40.67 9.62
C ARG A 385 -39.44 40.10 10.19
N PRO A 386 -39.52 39.79 11.50
CA PRO A 386 -40.79 39.55 12.16
C PRO A 386 -41.51 40.89 12.41
N ALA A 387 -42.82 40.91 12.14
CA ALA A 387 -43.73 41.98 12.52
C ALA A 387 -43.98 41.96 14.03
N GLN A 388 -44.11 43.16 14.59
CA GLN A 388 -44.59 43.43 15.96
C GLN A 388 -46.10 43.32 16.06
#